data_AF-A0A6L3F0X5-F1
#
_entry.id   AF-A0A6L3F0X5-F1
#
_cell.length_a   1.000
_cell.length_b   1.000
_cell.length_c   1.000
_cell.angle_alpha   90.00
_cell.angle_beta   90.00
_cell.angle_gamma   90.00
#
_symmetry.space_group_name_H-M   'P 1'
#
loop_
_entity.id
_entity.type
_entity.pdbx_description
1 polymer ?
#
loop_
_entity_poly.entity_id
_entity_poly.type
_entity_poly.pdbx_seq_one_letter_code
_entity_poly.pdbx_strand_id
1 'polypeptide(L)' 'LQGVLGKNKVFEKNPMMASEDFSYMLQHVPGCYLRLGVRKPEWNREYSLHTSTFRMDENAMRIGVASLVATTVEWMQTQR' A
#
# COMPACT_ATOMS: atom_id res chain seq x y z
N LEU A 1 -0.12 0.56 -11.58
CA LEU A 1 0.54 1.39 -10.51
C LEU A 1 1.79 2.16 -10.94
N GLN A 2 2.81 1.56 -11.57
CA GLN A 2 4.04 2.28 -11.97
C GLN A 2 3.77 3.48 -12.89
N GLY A 3 2.74 3.41 -13.75
CA GLY A 3 2.33 4.53 -14.60
C GLY A 3 1.81 5.75 -13.82
N VAL A 4 1.33 5.57 -12.59
CA VAL A 4 0.80 6.64 -11.73
C VAL A 4 1.84 7.10 -10.71
N LEU A 5 2.62 6.18 -10.14
CA LEU A 5 3.55 6.47 -9.04
C LEU A 5 5.02 6.60 -9.48
N GLY A 6 5.35 6.17 -10.70
CA GLY A 6 6.73 6.08 -11.20
C GLY A 6 7.42 4.76 -10.83
N LYS A 7 8.32 4.31 -11.71
CA LYS A 7 9.01 3.00 -11.59
C LYS A 7 9.78 2.81 -10.28
N ASN A 8 10.42 3.86 -9.78
CA ASN A 8 11.27 3.80 -8.58
C ASN A 8 10.47 3.89 -7.25
N LYS A 9 9.14 3.94 -7.32
CA LYS A 9 8.24 4.06 -6.15
C LYS A 9 7.38 2.83 -5.93
N VAL A 10 7.44 1.86 -6.83
CA VAL A 10 6.68 0.60 -6.74
C VAL A 10 7.67 -0.54 -6.88
N PHE A 11 7.84 -1.30 -5.82
CA PHE A 11 8.78 -2.41 -5.75
C PHE A 11 8.20 -3.53 -4.88
N GLU A 12 8.65 -4.75 -5.14
CA GLU A 12 8.28 -5.90 -4.33
C GLU A 12 8.94 -5.79 -2.94
N LYS A 13 8.15 -6.05 -1.91
CA LYS A 13 8.61 -6.02 -0.53
C LYS A 13 8.74 -7.45 -0.02
N ASN A 14 9.86 -7.74 0.66
CA ASN A 14 10.05 -9.04 1.31
C ASN A 14 8.84 -9.40 2.20
N PRO A 15 8.44 -10.69 2.24
CA PRO A 15 7.40 -11.18 3.13
C PRO A 15 7.64 -10.78 4.58
N MET A 16 6.55 -10.67 5.33
CA MET A 16 6.59 -10.36 6.76
C MET A 16 5.77 -11.36 7.54
N MET A 17 6.18 -11.63 8.77
CA MET A 17 5.45 -12.46 9.73
C MET A 17 4.30 -11.69 10.41
N ALA A 18 3.67 -10.74 9.71
CA ALA A 18 2.52 -10.00 10.23
C ALA A 18 1.26 -10.88 10.13
N SER A 19 0.37 -10.76 11.12
CA SER A 19 -0.97 -11.35 11.05
C SER A 19 -1.92 -10.31 10.43
N GLU A 20 -2.62 -10.70 9.37
CA GLU A 20 -3.56 -9.85 8.62
C GLU A 20 -4.73 -10.72 8.12
N ASP A 21 -5.95 -10.33 8.44
CA ASP A 21 -7.15 -11.12 8.15
C ASP A 21 -7.56 -11.04 6.66
N PHE A 22 -7.03 -10.07 5.91
CA PHE A 22 -7.17 -9.99 4.46
C PHE A 22 -6.71 -11.29 3.76
N SER A 23 -5.82 -12.06 4.39
CA SER A 23 -5.42 -13.39 3.91
C SER A 23 -6.60 -14.34 3.71
N TYR A 24 -7.67 -14.26 4.51
CA TYR A 24 -8.87 -15.07 4.33
C TYR A 24 -9.62 -14.72 3.05
N MET A 25 -9.64 -13.44 2.64
CA MET A 25 -10.24 -13.02 1.37
C MET A 25 -9.47 -13.62 0.18
N LEU A 26 -8.13 -13.60 0.28
CA LEU A 26 -7.24 -14.12 -0.76
C LEU A 26 -7.27 -15.65 -0.90
N GLN A 27 -7.84 -16.39 0.06
CA GLN A 27 -8.11 -17.82 -0.08
C GLN A 27 -9.27 -18.12 -1.04
N HIS A 28 -10.17 -17.15 -1.26
CA HIS A 28 -11.41 -17.36 -2.00
C HIS A 28 -11.41 -16.71 -3.38
N VAL A 29 -10.72 -15.57 -3.54
CA VAL A 29 -10.63 -14.84 -4.81
C VAL A 29 -9.21 -14.39 -5.08
N PRO A 30 -8.77 -14.34 -6.35
CA PRO A 30 -7.52 -13.69 -6.70
C PRO A 30 -7.53 -12.23 -6.25
N GLY A 31 -6.49 -11.81 -5.55
CA GLY A 31 -6.38 -10.45 -5.07
C GLY A 31 -4.93 -10.07 -4.80
N CYS A 32 -4.74 -8.82 -4.37
CA CYS A 32 -3.42 -8.26 -4.11
C CYS A 32 -3.48 -7.42 -2.84
N TYR A 33 -2.46 -7.57 -1.99
CA TYR A 33 -2.27 -6.73 -0.81
C TYR A 33 -1.10 -5.78 -1.05
N LEU A 34 -1.33 -4.48 -0.86
CA LEU A 34 -0.35 -3.44 -1.10
C LEU A 34 0.10 -2.83 0.23
N ARG A 35 1.40 -2.51 0.31
CA ARG A 35 1.94 -1.70 1.40
C ARG A 35 2.23 -0.31 0.90
N LEU A 36 1.69 0.67 1.61
CA LEU A 36 1.93 2.09 1.34
C LEU A 36 3.03 2.61 2.25
N GLY A 37 4.04 3.27 1.66
CA GLY A 37 5.03 4.01 2.43
C GLY A 37 4.39 5.25 3.05
N VAL A 38 4.38 5.33 4.39
CA VAL A 38 3.75 6.42 5.14
C VAL A 38 4.72 7.24 6.00
N ARG A 39 6.02 6.98 5.89
CA ARG A 39 7.05 7.72 6.62
C ARG A 39 7.42 8.97 5.84
N LYS A 40 7.47 10.11 6.54
CA LYS A 40 8.05 11.34 6.02
C LYS A 40 9.57 11.22 5.87
N PRO A 41 10.16 11.56 4.72
CA PRO A 41 11.61 11.52 4.51
C PRO A 41 12.40 12.36 5.53
N GLU A 42 11.84 13.48 5.98
CA GLU A 42 12.46 14.39 6.94
C GLU A 42 12.48 13.86 8.38
N TRP A 43 11.80 12.74 8.68
CA TRP A 43 11.80 12.17 10.03
C TRP A 43 13.08 11.38 10.30
N ASN A 44 13.68 11.67 11.46
CA ASN A 44 14.88 11.01 11.98
C ASN A 44 14.62 9.60 12.54
N ARG A 45 13.36 9.21 12.70
CA ARG A 45 12.97 7.88 13.17
C ARG A 45 11.69 7.40 12.51
N GLU A 46 11.45 6.10 12.62
CA GLU A 46 10.20 5.46 12.22
C GLU A 46 9.23 5.42 13.41
N TYR A 47 7.96 5.66 13.14
CA TYR A 47 6.90 5.59 14.13
C TYR A 47 6.06 4.35 13.85
N SER A 48 6.47 3.22 14.43
CA SER A 48 5.91 1.90 14.12
C SER A 48 4.44 1.76 14.54
N LEU A 49 3.73 0.93 13.80
CA LEU A 49 2.40 0.43 14.17
C LEU A 49 2.45 -0.19 15.58
N HIS A 50 1.34 -0.13 16.31
CA HIS A 50 1.17 -0.64 17.68
C HIS A 50 2.02 0.06 18.77
N THR A 51 2.50 1.28 18.52
CA THR A 51 3.14 2.11 19.55
C THR A 51 2.24 3.29 19.92
N SER A 52 2.33 3.79 21.15
CA SER A 52 1.62 5.02 21.59
C SER A 52 2.08 6.28 20.86
N THR A 53 3.22 6.19 20.16
CA THR A 53 3.82 7.28 19.39
C THR A 53 3.55 7.18 17.89
N PHE A 54 2.75 6.20 17.45
CA PHE A 54 2.49 5.98 16.03
C PHE A 54 2.13 7.29 15.31
N ARG A 55 2.72 7.49 14.13
CA ARG A 55 2.52 8.67 13.30
C ARG A 55 2.75 8.31 11.85
N MET A 56 2.00 8.93 10.95
CA MET A 56 2.16 8.81 9.51
C MET A 56 2.19 10.17 8.80
N ASP A 57 2.74 10.20 7.59
CA ASP A 57 2.59 11.31 6.65
C ASP A 57 1.17 11.30 6.08
N GLU A 58 0.34 12.27 6.45
CA GLU A 58 -1.02 12.37 5.92
C GLU A 58 -1.06 12.60 4.40
N ASN A 59 0.02 13.11 3.80
CA ASN A 59 0.12 13.20 2.34
C ASN A 59 0.10 11.81 1.67
N ALA A 60 0.51 10.75 2.38
CA ALA A 60 0.45 9.39 1.88
C ALA A 60 -1.00 8.94 1.62
N MET A 61 -2.00 9.48 2.31
CA MET A 61 -3.41 9.12 2.07
C MET A 61 -3.82 9.36 0.62
N ARG A 62 -3.36 10.46 0.00
CA ARG A 62 -3.63 10.77 -1.40
C ARG A 62 -3.00 9.74 -2.34
N ILE A 63 -1.81 9.26 -2.00
CA ILE A 63 -1.12 8.19 -2.75
C ILE A 63 -1.89 6.88 -2.62
N GLY A 64 -2.39 6.55 -1.43
CA GLY A 64 -3.23 5.37 -1.18
C GLY A 64 -4.51 5.40 -2.01
N VAL A 65 -5.25 6.51 -1.99
CA VAL A 65 -6.47 6.70 -2.80
C VAL A 65 -6.15 6.59 -4.29
N ALA A 66 -5.13 7.29 -4.77
CA ALA A 66 -4.73 7.22 -6.17
C ALA A 66 -4.34 5.79 -6.60
N SER A 67 -3.68 5.04 -5.72
CA SER A 67 -3.31 3.64 -5.98
C SER A 67 -4.54 2.74 -6.14
N LEU A 68 -5.49 2.82 -5.20
CA LEU A 68 -6.72 2.04 -5.26
C LEU A 68 -7.55 2.39 -6.50
N VAL A 69 -7.79 3.68 -6.75
CA VAL A 69 -8.58 4.15 -7.92
C VAL A 69 -7.92 3.73 -9.22
N ALA A 70 -6.60 3.95 -9.37
CA ALA A 70 -5.89 3.57 -10.58
C ALA A 70 -5.97 2.07 -10.84
N THR A 71 -5.76 1.24 -9.80
CA THR A 71 -5.88 -0.22 -9.93
C THR A 71 -7.30 -0.65 -10.30
N THR A 72 -8.33 -0.05 -9.68
CA THR A 72 -9.73 -0.36 -10.01
C THR A 72 -10.08 0.02 -11.45
N VAL A 73 -9.71 1.23 -11.89
CA VAL A 73 -9.97 1.69 -13.27
C VAL A 73 -9.26 0.80 -14.28
N GLU A 74 -7.98 0.51 -14.07
CA GLU A 74 -7.18 -0.35 -14.93
C GLU A 74 -7.79 -1.77 -15.01
N TRP A 75 -8.20 -2.34 -13.86
CA TRP A 75 -8.87 -3.64 -13.83
C TRP A 75 -10.19 -3.62 -14.60
N MET A 76 -11.04 -2.62 -14.39
CA MET A 76 -12.33 -2.49 -15.09
C MET A 76 -12.17 -2.31 -16.60
N GLN A 77 -11.08 -1.71 -17.05
CA GLN A 77 -10.78 -1.50 -18.47
C GLN A 77 -10.18 -2.74 -19.15
N THR A 78 -9.53 -3.62 -18.39
CA THR A 78 -8.78 -4.77 -18.92
C THR A 78 -9.48 -6.12 -18.73
N GLN A 79 -10.43 -6.20 -17.80
CA GLN A 79 -11.12 -7.44 -17.41
C GLN A 79 -12.64 -7.40 -17.68
N ARG A 80 -13.11 -6.38 -18.43
CA ARG A 80 -14.40 -6.40 -19.13
C ARG A 80 -14.19 -6.72 -20.60
#